data_AF-W5K184-F1
#
_entry.id   AF-W5K184-F1
#
_cell.length_a   1.000
_cell.length_b   1.000
_cell.length_c   1.000
_cell.angle_alpha   90.00
_cell.angle_beta   90.00
_cell.angle_gamma   90.00
#
_symmetry.space_group_name_H-M   'P 1'
#
loop_
_entity.id
_entity.type
_entity.pdbx_description
1 polymer ?
#
loop_
_entity_poly.entity_id
_entity_poly.type
_entity_poly.pdbx_seq_one_letter_code
_entity_poly.pdbx_strand_id
1 'polypeptide(L)'
;MADDKWTESVRSVKGVILDMCGVLYDSGEGGGVPIEGSVEAVKRLKASDLQLRFCTNETQATREKFVAKLCRMGFEINVSEVFPPAPAVVSVLKQRNLRPHLLVHDDVVPEFDGVDKSNPNCVVIGDAADNFSYENMNAAFRVLIGLEKPVLFSMGRGRYYKETDGLKLDVGVYMKALEYACDVEAEVVGKPAPMFFQTVLNDMGLQPHEVFMIGDDLVNDVGGAQQCGMKGLQVRTGKYSPDQCVTSAKNTTHCVSGSPACLQVNKWTDVEEKEGERGRKSNRKREGGH
;
A
#
# COMPACT_ATOMS: atom_id res chain seq x y z
N MET A 1 -24.04 -13.90 16.07
CA MET A 1 -24.42 -12.55 15.58
C MET A 1 -23.25 -11.78 14.97
N ALA A 2 -22.14 -11.52 15.68
CA ALA A 2 -20.94 -10.91 15.06
C ALA A 2 -20.17 -11.90 14.15
N ASP A 3 -20.08 -13.17 14.56
CA ASP A 3 -19.45 -14.24 13.77
C ASP A 3 -20.17 -14.53 12.45
N ASP A 4 -21.51 -14.55 12.44
CA ASP A 4 -22.29 -14.89 11.24
C ASP A 4 -22.16 -13.83 10.14
N LYS A 5 -22.17 -12.55 10.52
CA LYS A 5 -21.96 -11.41 9.60
C LYS A 5 -20.54 -11.37 9.04
N TRP A 6 -19.54 -11.77 9.82
CA TRP A 6 -18.16 -11.88 9.36
C TRP A 6 -18.05 -12.95 8.28
N THR A 7 -18.54 -14.16 8.56
CA THR A 7 -18.52 -15.28 7.61
C THR A 7 -19.23 -14.94 6.29
N GLU A 8 -20.34 -14.20 6.35
CA GLU A 8 -21.07 -13.74 5.16
C GLU A 8 -20.34 -12.62 4.41
N SER A 9 -19.69 -11.69 5.13
CA SER A 9 -18.83 -10.65 4.53
C SER A 9 -17.58 -11.23 3.86
N VAL A 10 -17.13 -12.39 4.29
CA VAL A 10 -15.97 -13.09 3.75
C VAL A 10 -16.31 -13.85 2.46
N ARG A 11 -17.52 -14.41 2.33
CA ARG A 11 -17.94 -15.22 1.16
C ARG A 11 -17.96 -14.48 -0.17
N SER A 12 -18.07 -13.15 -0.17
CA SER A 12 -18.13 -12.36 -1.41
C SER A 12 -16.76 -11.85 -1.87
N VAL A 13 -15.69 -12.20 -1.16
CA VAL A 13 -14.36 -11.66 -1.41
C VAL A 13 -13.63 -12.54 -2.40
N LYS A 14 -13.03 -11.89 -3.40
CA LYS A 14 -12.28 -12.51 -4.48
C LYS A 14 -10.85 -12.02 -4.54
N GLY A 15 -10.49 -11.01 -3.73
CA GLY A 15 -9.16 -10.45 -3.71
C GLY A 15 -8.76 -9.85 -2.38
N VAL A 16 -7.45 -9.83 -2.15
CA VAL A 16 -6.81 -9.25 -0.98
C VAL A 16 -5.70 -8.32 -1.44
N ILE A 17 -5.69 -7.12 -0.87
CA ILE A 17 -4.61 -6.16 -0.95
C ILE A 17 -3.94 -6.11 0.42
N LEU A 18 -2.65 -6.39 0.46
CA LEU A 18 -1.85 -6.32 1.68
C LEU A 18 -0.96 -5.07 1.64
N ASP A 19 -0.98 -4.28 2.70
CA ASP A 19 0.18 -3.44 3.02
C ASP A 19 1.40 -4.32 3.34
N MET A 20 2.60 -3.73 3.33
CA MET A 20 3.86 -4.47 3.47
C MET A 20 4.60 -4.15 4.76
N CYS A 21 4.89 -2.88 5.05
CA CYS A 21 5.67 -2.52 6.24
C CYS A 21 4.75 -2.43 7.46
N GLY A 22 5.03 -3.18 8.52
CA GLY A 22 4.14 -3.30 9.68
C GLY A 22 3.01 -4.32 9.48
N VAL A 23 2.93 -4.97 8.31
CA VAL A 23 1.99 -6.07 8.00
C VAL A 23 2.71 -7.36 7.63
N LEU A 24 3.65 -7.30 6.68
CA LEU A 24 4.47 -8.43 6.26
C LEU A 24 5.83 -8.45 6.95
N TYR A 25 6.46 -7.29 7.10
CA TYR A 25 7.78 -7.18 7.71
C TYR A 25 7.89 -5.88 8.51
N ASP A 26 8.74 -5.86 9.52
CA ASP A 26 9.10 -4.65 10.25
C ASP A 26 10.39 -4.06 9.66
N SER A 27 10.39 -2.75 9.39
CA SER A 27 11.60 -2.05 8.97
C SER A 27 12.65 -2.00 10.10
N GLY A 28 13.92 -1.98 9.74
CA GLY A 28 15.03 -1.96 10.69
C GLY A 28 16.38 -2.19 10.03
N GLU A 29 17.42 -2.39 10.85
CA GLU A 29 18.79 -2.65 10.35
C GLU A 29 18.81 -3.82 9.35
N GLY A 30 19.65 -3.69 8.31
CA GLY A 30 19.75 -4.71 7.26
C GLY A 30 18.52 -4.81 6.35
N GLY A 31 17.58 -3.86 6.44
CA GLY A 31 16.38 -3.81 5.60
C GLY A 31 15.11 -4.35 6.28
N GLY A 32 15.20 -4.86 7.51
CA GLY A 32 14.05 -5.33 8.29
C GLY A 32 13.93 -6.85 8.40
N VAL A 33 12.90 -7.29 9.13
CA VAL A 33 12.65 -8.71 9.42
C VAL A 33 11.18 -9.08 9.14
N PRO A 34 10.88 -10.28 8.61
CA PRO A 34 9.51 -10.76 8.49
C PRO A 34 8.77 -10.73 9.82
N ILE A 35 7.52 -10.30 9.79
CA ILE A 35 6.61 -10.49 10.92
C ILE A 35 6.30 -11.97 11.03
N GLU A 36 6.25 -12.50 12.25
CA GLU A 36 6.04 -13.93 12.48
C GLU A 36 4.78 -14.47 11.76
N GLY A 37 4.94 -15.52 10.97
CA GLY A 37 3.87 -16.17 10.20
C GLY A 37 3.41 -15.43 8.93
N SER A 38 4.02 -14.29 8.60
CA SER A 38 3.69 -13.51 7.39
C SER A 38 4.01 -14.23 6.10
N VAL A 39 5.18 -14.88 6.02
CA VAL A 39 5.64 -15.64 4.85
C VAL A 39 4.66 -16.78 4.55
N GLU A 40 4.28 -17.56 5.57
CA GLU A 40 3.34 -18.68 5.45
C GLU A 40 1.93 -18.24 5.09
N ALA A 41 1.49 -17.06 5.55
CA ALA A 41 0.19 -16.52 5.14
C ALA A 41 0.17 -16.03 3.70
N VAL A 42 1.22 -15.34 3.24
CA VAL A 42 1.34 -14.97 1.83
C VAL A 42 1.32 -16.23 0.97
N LYS A 43 2.08 -17.26 1.34
CA LYS A 43 2.08 -18.55 0.64
C LYS A 43 0.69 -19.18 0.56
N ARG A 44 -0.08 -19.17 1.65
CA ARG A 44 -1.46 -19.68 1.66
C ARG A 44 -2.42 -18.85 0.82
N LEU A 45 -2.34 -17.53 0.89
CA LEU A 45 -3.15 -16.65 0.03
C LEU A 45 -2.88 -16.90 -1.45
N LYS A 46 -1.61 -17.05 -1.84
CA LYS A 46 -1.25 -17.39 -3.23
C LYS A 46 -1.70 -18.79 -3.66
N ALA A 47 -1.91 -19.71 -2.72
CA ALA A 47 -2.43 -21.05 -2.99
C ALA A 47 -3.97 -21.14 -3.01
N SER A 48 -4.66 -20.05 -2.64
CA SER A 48 -6.11 -19.94 -2.68
C SER A 48 -6.61 -19.41 -4.03
N ASP A 49 -7.92 -19.37 -4.22
CA ASP A 49 -8.55 -18.78 -5.41
C ASP A 49 -8.61 -17.22 -5.36
N LEU A 50 -8.03 -16.60 -4.33
CA LEU A 50 -8.00 -15.15 -4.18
C LEU A 50 -6.91 -14.51 -5.04
N GLN A 51 -7.26 -13.41 -5.68
CA GLN A 51 -6.24 -12.52 -6.25
C GLN A 51 -5.52 -11.77 -5.14
N LEU A 52 -4.19 -11.84 -5.13
CA LEU A 52 -3.35 -11.15 -4.16
C LEU A 52 -2.60 -10.00 -4.82
N ARG A 53 -2.63 -8.83 -4.19
CA ARG A 53 -1.80 -7.67 -4.52
C ARG A 53 -1.20 -7.07 -3.27
N PHE A 54 -0.09 -6.38 -3.45
CA PHE A 54 0.64 -5.71 -2.37
C PHE A 54 0.72 -4.23 -2.66
N CYS A 55 0.48 -3.41 -1.65
CA CYS A 55 0.56 -1.96 -1.75
C CYS A 55 1.60 -1.45 -0.76
N THR A 56 2.41 -0.49 -1.17
CA THR A 56 3.42 0.11 -0.31
C THR A 56 3.48 1.61 -0.52
N ASN A 57 3.96 2.33 0.48
CA ASN A 57 4.37 3.74 0.37
C ASN A 57 5.89 3.87 0.20
N GLU A 58 6.58 2.79 -0.19
CA GLU A 58 8.01 2.81 -0.52
C GLU A 58 8.29 3.79 -1.66
N THR A 59 9.18 4.75 -1.43
CA THR A 59 9.55 5.79 -2.41
C THR A 59 11.05 5.96 -2.57
N GLN A 60 11.86 5.17 -1.86
CA GLN A 60 13.32 5.27 -1.90
C GLN A 60 13.96 4.25 -2.84
N ALA A 61 13.23 3.22 -3.29
CA ALA A 61 13.76 2.17 -4.17
C ALA A 61 12.83 1.87 -5.34
N THR A 62 13.39 1.34 -6.44
CA THR A 62 12.57 0.78 -7.53
C THR A 62 11.74 -0.41 -7.04
N ARG A 63 10.63 -0.66 -7.73
CA ARG A 63 9.72 -1.79 -7.54
C ARG A 63 10.48 -3.11 -7.58
N GLU A 64 11.42 -3.29 -8.50
CA GLU A 64 12.25 -4.49 -8.62
C GLU A 64 13.18 -4.66 -7.42
N LYS A 65 13.87 -3.60 -7.00
CA LYS A 65 14.77 -3.63 -5.83
C LYS A 65 13.98 -3.97 -4.56
N PHE A 66 12.80 -3.39 -4.41
CA PHE A 66 11.93 -3.62 -3.27
C PHE A 66 11.37 -5.06 -3.25
N VAL A 67 10.94 -5.59 -4.39
CA VAL A 67 10.52 -7.00 -4.51
C VAL A 67 11.69 -7.93 -4.22
N ALA A 68 12.89 -7.67 -4.75
CA ALA A 68 14.07 -8.49 -4.48
C ALA A 68 14.44 -8.52 -3.00
N LYS A 69 14.25 -7.41 -2.28
CA LYS A 69 14.39 -7.34 -0.82
C LYS A 69 13.43 -8.29 -0.11
N LEU A 70 12.15 -8.30 -0.50
CA LEU A 70 11.14 -9.17 0.10
C LEU A 70 11.39 -10.65 -0.25
N CYS A 71 11.85 -10.96 -1.46
CA CYS A 71 12.23 -12.32 -1.82
C CYS A 71 13.39 -12.85 -0.95
N ARG A 72 14.37 -12.01 -0.60
CA ARG A 72 15.43 -12.37 0.37
C ARG A 72 14.90 -12.65 1.78
N MET A 73 13.75 -12.08 2.12
CA MET A 73 13.04 -12.33 3.38
C MET A 73 12.18 -13.60 3.36
N GLY A 74 12.16 -14.33 2.23
CA GLY A 74 11.42 -15.59 2.08
C GLY A 74 10.04 -15.45 1.43
N PHE A 75 9.63 -14.24 1.02
CA PHE A 75 8.36 -14.04 0.34
C PHE A 75 8.43 -14.43 -1.14
N GLU A 76 7.49 -15.25 -1.60
CA GLU A 76 7.31 -15.57 -3.02
C GLU A 76 6.44 -14.49 -3.68
N ILE A 77 7.04 -13.35 -4.08
CA ILE A 77 6.32 -12.19 -4.65
C ILE A 77 6.88 -11.85 -6.02
N ASN A 78 5.98 -11.58 -6.98
CA ASN A 78 6.33 -11.11 -8.31
C ASN A 78 6.30 -9.58 -8.37
N VAL A 79 7.15 -8.99 -9.21
CA VAL A 79 7.20 -7.53 -9.41
C VAL A 79 5.80 -6.99 -9.74
N SER A 80 5.08 -7.63 -10.68
CA SER A 80 3.74 -7.25 -11.11
C SER A 80 2.67 -7.24 -10.00
N GLU A 81 2.92 -7.89 -8.87
CA GLU A 81 1.96 -7.97 -7.75
C GLU A 81 2.10 -6.77 -6.79
N VAL A 82 3.18 -6.00 -6.84
CA VAL A 82 3.50 -4.92 -5.88
C VAL A 82 3.23 -3.55 -6.47
N PHE A 83 2.50 -2.69 -5.77
CA PHE A 83 2.08 -1.36 -6.25
C PHE A 83 2.71 -0.27 -5.37
N PRO A 84 3.90 0.24 -5.74
CA PRO A 84 4.47 1.43 -5.13
C PRO A 84 3.97 2.73 -5.81
N PRO A 85 4.18 3.91 -5.19
CA PRO A 85 3.75 5.20 -5.73
C PRO A 85 4.43 5.63 -7.03
N ALA A 86 5.73 5.35 -7.21
CA ALA A 86 6.52 5.87 -8.34
C ALA A 86 5.97 5.47 -9.72
N PRO A 87 5.66 4.19 -10.00
CA PRO A 87 5.02 3.79 -11.26
C PRO A 87 3.66 4.47 -11.51
N ALA A 88 2.90 4.74 -10.44
CA ALA A 88 1.63 5.44 -10.56
C ALA A 88 1.83 6.91 -10.97
N VAL A 89 2.81 7.61 -10.40
CA VAL A 89 3.20 8.96 -10.85
C VAL A 89 3.65 8.94 -12.30
N VAL A 90 4.52 8.00 -12.68
CA VAL A 90 5.00 7.86 -14.07
C VAL A 90 3.86 7.68 -15.06
N SER A 91 2.84 6.90 -14.71
CA SER A 91 1.62 6.74 -15.53
C SER A 91 0.90 8.07 -15.72
N VAL A 92 0.69 8.84 -14.66
CA VAL A 92 0.06 10.17 -14.72
C VAL A 92 0.88 11.15 -15.55
N LEU A 93 2.21 11.17 -15.38
CA LEU A 93 3.12 12.03 -16.16
C LEU A 93 2.99 11.74 -17.65
N LYS A 94 2.98 10.46 -18.05
CA LYS A 94 2.81 10.04 -19.45
C LYS A 94 1.44 10.43 -20.00
N GLN A 95 0.37 10.16 -19.26
CA GLN A 95 -1.00 10.50 -19.67
C GLN A 95 -1.21 11.99 -19.87
N ARG A 96 -0.57 12.82 -19.02
CA ARG A 96 -0.68 14.29 -19.07
C ARG A 96 0.44 14.96 -19.88
N ASN A 97 1.34 14.18 -20.48
CA ASN A 97 2.52 14.65 -21.21
C ASN A 97 3.37 15.67 -20.40
N LEU A 98 3.59 15.36 -19.12
CA LEU A 98 4.36 16.17 -18.18
C LEU A 98 5.82 15.71 -18.11
N ARG A 99 6.70 16.67 -17.84
CA ARG A 99 8.15 16.50 -17.72
C ARG A 99 8.59 16.94 -16.33
N PRO A 100 8.96 16.02 -15.42
CA PRO A 100 9.16 16.37 -14.04
C PRO A 100 10.57 16.88 -13.76
N HIS A 101 10.67 17.86 -12.87
CA HIS A 101 11.83 17.99 -12.00
C HIS A 101 11.65 17.03 -10.81
N LEU A 102 12.62 16.14 -10.60
CA LEU A 102 12.55 15.12 -9.57
C LEU A 102 13.26 15.58 -8.30
N LEU A 103 12.55 15.55 -7.17
CA LEU A 103 13.11 15.64 -5.83
C LEU A 103 12.80 14.33 -5.09
N VAL A 104 13.60 13.31 -5.36
CA VAL A 104 13.39 11.92 -4.91
C VAL A 104 14.72 11.30 -4.50
N HIS A 105 14.68 10.12 -3.90
CA HIS A 105 15.87 9.34 -3.60
C HIS A 105 16.54 8.82 -4.88
N ASP A 106 17.88 8.76 -4.92
CA ASP A 106 18.62 8.36 -6.11
C ASP A 106 18.25 6.95 -6.59
N ASP A 107 17.98 6.03 -5.66
CA ASP A 107 17.63 4.64 -5.99
C ASP A 107 16.24 4.48 -6.65
N VAL A 108 15.36 5.47 -6.59
CA VAL A 108 14.06 5.45 -7.29
C VAL A 108 14.09 6.14 -8.64
N VAL A 109 15.12 6.96 -8.94
CA VAL A 109 15.26 7.66 -10.23
C VAL A 109 15.06 6.76 -11.46
N PRO A 110 15.57 5.49 -11.49
CA PRO A 110 15.38 4.61 -12.65
C PRO A 110 13.91 4.32 -13.01
N GLU A 111 12.97 4.41 -12.05
CA GLU A 111 11.52 4.27 -12.33
C GLU A 111 11.04 5.33 -13.35
N PHE A 112 11.72 6.47 -13.39
CA PHE A 112 11.35 7.61 -14.22
C PHE A 112 12.10 7.64 -15.56
N ASP A 113 12.92 6.64 -15.90
CA ASP A 113 13.73 6.62 -17.13
C ASP A 113 12.89 6.77 -18.41
N GLY A 114 11.67 6.21 -18.41
CA GLY A 114 10.74 6.32 -19.52
C GLY A 114 9.98 7.66 -19.62
N VAL A 115 10.39 8.70 -18.89
CA VAL A 115 9.77 10.03 -18.88
C VAL A 115 10.81 11.09 -19.25
N ASP A 116 10.47 11.99 -20.17
CA ASP A 116 11.30 13.14 -20.51
C ASP A 116 11.39 14.11 -19.31
N LYS A 117 12.61 14.52 -18.96
CA LYS A 117 12.91 15.39 -17.82
C LYS A 117 13.48 16.74 -18.27
N SER A 118 13.61 16.97 -19.58
CA SER A 118 14.07 18.23 -20.13
C SER A 118 13.01 19.32 -19.97
N ASN A 119 13.44 20.57 -19.75
CA ASN A 119 12.55 21.73 -19.57
C ASN A 119 11.31 21.43 -18.70
N PRO A 120 11.53 21.17 -17.40
CA PRO A 120 10.50 20.61 -16.52
C PRO A 120 9.29 21.54 -16.40
N ASN A 121 8.09 20.95 -16.42
CA ASN A 121 6.81 21.64 -16.29
C ASN A 121 5.95 21.14 -15.10
N CYS A 122 6.54 20.31 -14.24
CA CYS A 122 5.99 19.93 -12.96
C CYS A 122 7.12 19.52 -12.00
N VAL A 123 6.82 19.38 -10.72
CA VAL A 123 7.72 18.78 -9.72
C VAL A 123 7.11 17.48 -9.21
N VAL A 124 7.95 16.46 -9.03
CA VAL A 124 7.59 15.23 -8.31
C VAL A 124 8.47 15.13 -7.08
N ILE A 125 7.84 15.01 -5.91
CA ILE A 125 8.54 14.83 -4.63
C ILE A 125 8.24 13.44 -4.04
N GLY A 126 9.29 12.76 -3.58
CA GLY A 126 9.25 11.51 -2.82
C GLY A 126 10.13 11.64 -1.59
N ASP A 127 10.18 10.64 -0.72
CA ASP A 127 11.21 10.64 0.32
C ASP A 127 12.58 10.64 -0.35
N ALA A 128 13.29 11.76 -0.20
CA ALA A 128 14.56 12.03 -0.86
C ALA A 128 15.73 11.89 0.12
N ALA A 129 15.48 11.56 1.40
CA ALA A 129 16.49 11.49 2.45
C ALA A 129 17.43 12.71 2.43
N ASP A 130 18.74 12.50 2.25
CA ASP A 130 19.75 13.56 2.22
C ASP A 130 19.59 14.54 1.04
N ASN A 131 18.86 14.15 -0.01
CA ASN A 131 18.52 15.04 -1.11
C ASN A 131 17.50 16.12 -0.71
N PHE A 132 16.87 16.05 0.47
CA PHE A 132 16.11 17.17 1.04
C PHE A 132 17.00 18.29 1.58
N SER A 133 17.90 18.78 0.73
CA SER A 133 18.81 19.88 1.01
C SER A 133 18.17 21.23 0.69
N TYR A 134 18.70 22.31 1.29
CA TYR A 134 18.28 23.67 0.96
C TYR A 134 18.42 23.95 -0.55
N GLU A 135 19.50 23.49 -1.16
CA GLU A 135 19.76 23.65 -2.59
C GLU A 135 18.68 22.98 -3.44
N ASN A 136 18.38 21.70 -3.18
CA ASN A 136 17.42 20.93 -3.97
C ASN A 136 15.97 21.40 -3.77
N MET A 137 15.61 21.78 -2.54
CA MET A 137 14.32 22.41 -2.26
C MET A 137 14.16 23.73 -3.03
N ASN A 138 15.21 24.55 -3.11
CA ASN A 138 15.18 25.78 -3.90
C ASN A 138 15.12 25.52 -5.41
N ALA A 139 15.75 24.44 -5.90
CA ALA A 139 15.64 24.04 -7.30
C ALA A 139 14.20 23.67 -7.66
N ALA A 140 13.55 22.83 -6.85
CA ALA A 140 12.14 22.47 -7.01
C ALA A 140 11.22 23.70 -6.92
N PHE A 141 11.44 24.57 -5.92
CA PHE A 141 10.71 25.83 -5.77
C PHE A 141 10.81 26.73 -7.01
N ARG A 142 12.03 26.92 -7.54
CA ARG A 142 12.26 27.76 -8.73
C ARG A 142 11.56 27.23 -9.97
N VAL A 143 11.46 25.91 -10.12
CA VAL A 143 10.65 25.29 -11.18
C VAL A 143 9.18 25.68 -10.97
N LEU A 144 8.61 25.41 -9.79
CA LEU A 144 7.19 25.67 -9.52
C LEU A 144 6.81 27.14 -9.71
N ILE A 145 7.56 28.06 -9.09
CA ILE A 145 7.22 29.50 -9.12
C ILE A 145 7.40 30.13 -10.51
N GLY A 146 8.20 29.50 -11.38
CA GLY A 146 8.40 29.94 -12.76
C GLY A 146 7.33 29.47 -13.75
N LEU A 147 6.43 28.57 -13.34
CA LEU A 147 5.38 28.04 -14.20
C LEU A 147 4.10 28.88 -14.09
N GLU A 148 3.45 29.13 -15.24
CA GLU A 148 2.12 29.76 -15.26
C GLU A 148 1.04 28.90 -14.56
N LYS A 149 1.21 27.58 -14.61
CA LYS A 149 0.34 26.57 -13.99
C LYS A 149 1.20 25.55 -13.26
N PRO A 150 1.62 25.82 -12.01
CA PRO A 150 2.46 24.90 -11.26
C PRO A 150 1.72 23.61 -10.98
N VAL A 151 2.40 22.48 -11.20
CA VAL A 151 1.91 21.14 -10.85
C VAL A 151 2.93 20.50 -9.93
N LEU A 152 2.50 20.12 -8.74
CA LEU A 152 3.29 19.43 -7.74
C LEU A 152 2.67 18.06 -7.46
N PHE A 153 3.41 17.00 -7.72
CA PHE A 153 3.04 15.64 -7.30
C PHE A 153 3.82 15.26 -6.06
N SER A 154 3.17 14.60 -5.11
CA SER A 154 3.84 13.98 -3.98
C SER A 154 3.54 12.49 -3.92
N MET A 155 4.58 11.67 -3.77
CA MET A 155 4.44 10.21 -3.64
C MET A 155 3.96 9.76 -2.25
N GLY A 156 3.81 10.70 -1.32
CA GLY A 156 3.32 10.44 0.03
C GLY A 156 2.84 11.70 0.73
N ARG A 157 2.31 11.54 1.93
CA ARG A 157 1.88 12.65 2.80
C ARG A 157 2.17 12.40 4.27
N GLY A 158 3.07 11.46 4.57
CA GLY A 158 3.45 11.17 5.93
C GLY A 158 4.16 12.37 6.55
N ARG A 159 4.01 12.51 7.87
CA ARG A 159 4.63 13.60 8.64
C ARG A 159 6.03 13.22 9.11
N TYR A 160 6.16 11.98 9.56
CA TYR A 160 7.37 11.39 10.08
C TYR A 160 7.25 9.86 10.05
N TYR A 161 8.39 9.18 10.10
CA TYR A 161 8.50 7.75 10.32
C TYR A 161 9.54 7.47 11.41
N LYS A 162 9.59 6.21 11.88
CA LYS A 162 10.54 5.78 12.90
C LYS A 162 11.62 4.93 12.25
N GLU A 163 12.87 5.32 12.49
CA GLU A 163 14.08 4.55 12.17
C GLU A 163 14.77 4.07 13.45
N THR A 164 15.86 3.34 13.27
CA THR A 164 16.67 2.77 14.37
C THR A 164 17.29 3.85 15.27
N ASP A 165 17.63 5.00 14.71
CA ASP A 165 18.25 6.15 15.37
C ASP A 165 17.24 7.20 15.88
N GLY A 166 15.95 7.08 15.55
CA GLY A 166 14.91 7.98 16.05
C GLY A 166 13.79 8.26 15.04
N LEU A 167 13.00 9.30 15.34
CA LEU A 167 11.97 9.79 14.42
C LEU A 167 12.61 10.65 13.33
N LYS A 168 12.25 10.41 12.07
CA LYS A 168 12.69 11.17 10.90
C LYS A 168 11.51 11.86 10.23
N LEU A 169 11.75 13.05 9.68
CA LEU A 169 10.74 13.74 8.88
C LEU A 169 10.49 12.97 7.58
N ASP A 170 9.24 12.99 7.15
CA ASP A 170 8.79 12.33 5.92
C ASP A 170 8.45 13.40 4.85
N VAL A 171 8.25 12.96 3.61
CA VAL A 171 8.02 13.79 2.42
C VAL A 171 6.92 14.83 2.60
N GLY A 172 5.90 14.57 3.43
CA GLY A 172 4.77 15.47 3.64
C GLY A 172 5.19 16.83 4.21
N VAL A 173 6.29 16.91 4.97
CA VAL A 173 6.81 18.18 5.51
C VAL A 173 7.41 19.04 4.39
N TYR A 174 8.22 18.43 3.52
CA TYR A 174 8.84 19.10 2.37
C TYR A 174 7.82 19.46 1.29
N MET A 175 6.85 18.58 1.05
CA MET A 175 5.68 18.87 0.22
C MET A 175 4.96 20.12 0.73
N LYS A 176 4.63 20.19 2.02
CA LYS A 176 3.94 21.35 2.62
C LYS A 176 4.76 22.63 2.54
N ALA A 177 6.09 22.55 2.60
CA ALA A 177 6.95 23.71 2.41
C ALA A 177 6.84 24.28 0.98
N LEU A 178 6.82 23.41 -0.05
CA LEU A 178 6.65 23.83 -1.44
C LEU A 178 5.23 24.33 -1.73
N GLU A 179 4.20 23.65 -1.20
CA GLU A 179 2.81 24.10 -1.29
C GLU A 179 2.65 25.51 -0.72
N TYR A 180 3.20 25.75 0.47
CA TYR A 180 3.16 27.07 1.12
C TYR A 180 3.92 28.14 0.33
N ALA A 181 5.12 27.81 -0.17
CA ALA A 181 5.96 28.77 -0.88
C ALA A 181 5.41 29.15 -2.26
N CYS A 182 4.68 28.25 -2.93
CA CYS A 182 4.19 28.45 -4.30
C CYS A 182 2.68 28.68 -4.40
N ASP A 183 1.94 28.67 -3.28
CA ASP A 183 0.47 28.72 -3.24
C ASP A 183 -0.19 27.68 -4.15
N VAL A 184 0.29 26.43 -4.06
CA VAL A 184 -0.16 25.28 -4.84
C VAL A 184 -0.58 24.14 -3.91
N GLU A 185 -1.54 23.32 -4.33
CA GLU A 185 -1.89 22.07 -3.64
C GLU A 185 -1.25 20.88 -4.35
N ALA A 186 -0.58 20.02 -3.59
CA ALA A 186 0.09 18.85 -4.14
C ALA A 186 -0.92 17.73 -4.47
N GLU A 187 -0.80 17.17 -5.67
CA GLU A 187 -1.46 15.94 -6.06
C GLU A 187 -0.74 14.74 -5.42
N VAL A 188 -1.33 14.19 -4.36
CA VAL A 188 -0.77 13.02 -3.68
C VAL A 188 -1.11 11.74 -4.44
N VAL A 189 -0.08 11.05 -4.90
CA VAL A 189 -0.15 9.80 -5.64
C VAL A 189 0.38 8.69 -4.74
N GLY A 190 -0.52 7.89 -4.16
CA GLY A 190 -0.21 6.89 -3.14
C GLY A 190 -1.34 6.76 -2.13
N LYS A 191 -1.23 5.85 -1.15
CA LYS A 191 -2.24 5.71 -0.09
C LYS A 191 -2.30 7.00 0.75
N PRO A 192 -3.49 7.58 1.05
CA PRO A 192 -4.85 7.04 0.90
C PRO A 192 -5.60 7.51 -0.36
N ALA A 193 -4.93 8.05 -1.38
CA ALA A 193 -5.61 8.62 -2.53
C ALA A 193 -6.49 7.57 -3.25
N PRO A 194 -7.78 7.88 -3.54
CA PRO A 194 -8.67 6.92 -4.19
C PRO A 194 -8.15 6.38 -5.52
N MET A 195 -7.46 7.23 -6.30
CA MET A 195 -6.84 6.85 -7.57
C MET A 195 -5.81 5.72 -7.42
N PHE A 196 -5.11 5.66 -6.29
CA PHE A 196 -4.16 4.58 -6.02
C PHE A 196 -4.89 3.25 -5.90
N PHE A 197 -5.92 3.17 -5.05
CA PHE A 197 -6.69 1.94 -4.87
C PHE A 197 -7.46 1.54 -6.13
N GLN A 198 -7.99 2.50 -6.89
CA GLN A 198 -8.64 2.22 -8.17
C GLN A 198 -7.68 1.58 -9.18
N THR A 199 -6.41 1.98 -9.18
CA THR A 199 -5.39 1.38 -10.04
C THR A 199 -5.19 -0.11 -9.72
N VAL A 200 -5.14 -0.46 -8.43
CA VAL A 200 -5.00 -1.85 -7.98
C VAL A 200 -6.25 -2.66 -8.29
N LEU A 201 -7.45 -2.10 -8.04
CA LEU A 201 -8.72 -2.76 -8.37
C LEU A 201 -8.88 -3.03 -9.86
N ASN A 202 -8.48 -2.08 -10.71
CA ASN A 202 -8.50 -2.23 -12.16
C ASN A 202 -7.55 -3.34 -12.63
N ASP A 203 -6.36 -3.44 -12.04
CA ASP A 203 -5.42 -4.52 -12.33
C ASP A 203 -5.96 -5.90 -11.91
N MET A 204 -6.68 -5.98 -10.80
CA MET A 204 -7.35 -7.20 -10.35
C MET A 204 -8.62 -7.51 -11.17
N GLY A 205 -9.20 -6.53 -11.85
CA GLY A 205 -10.50 -6.68 -12.52
C GLY A 205 -11.66 -6.94 -11.55
N LEU A 206 -11.55 -6.47 -10.30
CA LEU A 206 -12.53 -6.71 -9.23
C LEU A 206 -13.26 -5.43 -8.83
N GLN A 207 -14.49 -5.58 -8.34
CA GLN A 207 -15.23 -4.48 -7.73
C GLN A 207 -14.76 -4.23 -6.30
N PRO A 208 -14.84 -2.99 -5.78
CA PRO A 208 -14.33 -2.67 -4.45
C PRO A 208 -14.87 -3.58 -3.33
N HIS A 209 -16.16 -3.90 -3.34
CA HIS A 209 -16.81 -4.72 -2.31
C HIS A 209 -16.35 -6.20 -2.30
N GLU A 210 -15.65 -6.64 -3.35
CA GLU A 210 -15.07 -7.97 -3.50
C GLU A 210 -13.63 -8.04 -2.95
N VAL A 211 -13.09 -6.94 -2.43
CA VAL A 211 -11.68 -6.84 -2.03
C VAL A 211 -11.53 -6.41 -0.58
N PHE A 212 -10.60 -7.06 0.14
CA PHE A 212 -10.12 -6.64 1.45
C PHE A 212 -8.80 -5.89 1.33
N MET A 213 -8.69 -4.72 1.96
CA MET A 213 -7.42 -4.07 2.28
C MET A 213 -7.01 -4.46 3.70
N ILE A 214 -5.81 -5.00 3.87
CA ILE A 214 -5.20 -5.31 5.16
C ILE A 214 -4.02 -4.37 5.37
N GLY A 215 -4.06 -3.57 6.43
CA GLY A 215 -3.04 -2.55 6.71
C GLY A 215 -2.84 -2.30 8.20
N ASP A 216 -1.72 -1.70 8.56
CA ASP A 216 -1.43 -1.26 9.94
C ASP A 216 -1.88 0.20 10.17
N ASP A 217 -1.93 1.00 9.10
CA ASP A 217 -2.27 2.41 9.12
C ASP A 217 -3.77 2.64 8.91
N LEU A 218 -4.47 3.10 9.96
CA LEU A 218 -5.92 3.32 9.92
C LEU A 218 -6.32 4.39 8.88
N VAL A 219 -5.47 5.39 8.65
CA VAL A 219 -5.80 6.51 7.76
C VAL A 219 -5.42 6.17 6.33
N ASN A 220 -4.17 5.73 6.13
CA ASN A 220 -3.63 5.52 4.79
C ASN A 220 -4.17 4.25 4.15
N ASP A 221 -4.25 3.14 4.91
CA ASP A 221 -4.64 1.85 4.37
C ASP A 221 -6.14 1.63 4.48
N VAL A 222 -6.63 1.51 5.71
CA VAL A 222 -8.00 1.08 5.99
C VAL A 222 -8.99 2.17 5.60
N GLY A 223 -8.76 3.40 6.04
CA GLY A 223 -9.62 4.55 5.74
C GLY A 223 -9.64 4.89 4.25
N GLY A 224 -8.47 4.91 3.60
CA GLY A 224 -8.36 5.11 2.16
C GLY A 224 -9.09 4.03 1.36
N ALA A 225 -8.96 2.77 1.77
CA ALA A 225 -9.64 1.66 1.13
C ALA A 225 -11.17 1.73 1.28
N GLN A 226 -11.66 2.05 2.47
CA GLN A 226 -13.09 2.17 2.75
C GLN A 226 -13.75 3.32 1.98
N GLN A 227 -13.04 4.43 1.77
CA GLN A 227 -13.52 5.52 0.93
C GLN A 227 -13.73 5.08 -0.53
N CYS A 228 -13.04 4.04 -0.98
CA CYS A 228 -13.21 3.43 -2.30
C CYS A 228 -14.28 2.32 -2.32
N GLY A 229 -14.92 2.01 -1.20
CA GLY A 229 -15.92 0.95 -1.08
C GLY A 229 -15.35 -0.45 -0.83
N MET A 230 -14.06 -0.57 -0.53
CA MET A 230 -13.45 -1.84 -0.12
C MET A 230 -13.71 -2.15 1.35
N LYS A 231 -13.56 -3.43 1.70
CA LYS A 231 -13.54 -3.86 3.10
C LYS A 231 -12.15 -3.61 3.67
N GLY A 232 -12.06 -3.22 4.94
CA GLY A 232 -10.79 -2.88 5.58
C GLY A 232 -10.56 -3.67 6.86
N LEU A 233 -9.37 -4.23 7.01
CA LEU A 233 -8.91 -4.95 8.21
C LEU A 233 -7.64 -4.28 8.74
N GLN A 234 -7.70 -3.80 9.99
CA GLN A 234 -6.52 -3.21 10.64
C GLN A 234 -5.75 -4.26 11.45
N VAL A 235 -4.45 -4.34 11.21
CA VAL A 235 -3.52 -5.18 11.97
C VAL A 235 -2.92 -4.40 13.14
N ARG A 236 -2.38 -5.09 14.15
CA ARG A 236 -1.82 -4.45 15.36
C ARG A 236 -0.29 -4.50 15.47
N THR A 237 0.38 -4.91 14.41
CA THR A 237 1.83 -5.12 14.38
C THR A 237 2.62 -3.86 14.08
N GLY A 238 2.05 -2.91 13.32
CA GLY A 238 2.68 -1.63 12.98
C GLY A 238 2.13 -0.43 13.76
N LYS A 239 1.67 0.62 13.05
CA LYS A 239 1.22 1.93 13.58
C LYS A 239 -0.05 1.91 14.44
N TYR A 240 -0.51 0.74 14.89
CA TYR A 240 -1.70 0.63 15.70
C TYR A 240 -1.57 1.38 17.03
N SER A 241 -2.58 2.20 17.35
CA SER A 241 -2.77 2.80 18.67
C SER A 241 -4.21 2.57 19.15
N PRO A 242 -4.42 2.08 20.40
CA PRO A 242 -5.75 1.89 20.97
C PRO A 242 -6.62 3.15 20.91
N ASP A 243 -6.02 4.34 21.09
CA ASP A 243 -6.72 5.62 21.13
C ASP A 243 -7.30 6.03 19.75
N GLN A 244 -6.71 5.53 18.66
CA GLN A 244 -7.16 5.83 17.30
C GLN A 244 -8.30 4.91 16.81
N CYS A 245 -8.45 3.69 17.34
CA CYS A 245 -9.52 2.76 16.94
C CYS A 245 -10.91 3.21 17.49
N VAL A 246 -10.96 4.10 18.49
CA VAL A 246 -12.22 4.58 19.12
C VAL A 246 -12.96 5.64 18.28
N THR A 247 -12.27 6.37 17.39
CA THR A 247 -12.85 7.52 16.67
C THR A 247 -13.38 7.21 15.27
N SER A 248 -13.04 6.06 14.65
CA SER A 248 -13.41 5.74 13.25
C SER A 248 -14.56 4.74 13.09
N ALA A 249 -15.30 4.43 14.15
CA ALA A 249 -16.33 3.39 14.24
C ALA A 249 -17.62 3.59 13.41
N LYS A 250 -17.53 4.11 12.18
CA LYS A 250 -18.64 4.10 11.22
C LYS A 250 -18.54 3.00 10.16
N ASN A 251 -17.39 2.34 9.94
CA ASN A 251 -17.28 1.19 9.01
C ASN A 251 -16.12 0.19 9.28
N THR A 252 -15.34 0.32 10.37
CA THR A 252 -14.21 -0.57 10.67
C THR A 252 -14.67 -2.01 10.90
N THR A 253 -14.33 -2.91 9.97
CA THR A 253 -14.71 -4.33 10.03
C THR A 253 -13.73 -5.12 10.91
N HIS A 254 -13.51 -4.68 12.16
CA HIS A 254 -12.71 -5.32 13.24
C HIS A 254 -11.25 -4.85 13.44
N CYS A 255 -10.89 -4.60 14.71
CA CYS A 255 -9.53 -4.42 15.25
C CYS A 255 -9.13 -5.72 15.96
N VAL A 256 -8.21 -6.54 15.43
CA VAL A 256 -7.94 -7.90 15.97
C VAL A 256 -6.78 -7.92 16.97
N SER A 257 -6.97 -8.49 18.15
CA SER A 257 -5.92 -8.69 19.17
C SER A 257 -5.03 -9.90 18.91
N GLY A 258 -3.71 -9.73 19.09
CA GLY A 258 -2.80 -10.80 19.54
C GLY A 258 -2.58 -11.99 18.60
N SER A 259 -2.86 -11.84 17.31
CA SER A 259 -2.56 -12.82 16.26
C SER A 259 -2.08 -12.04 15.05
N PRO A 260 -0.93 -12.36 14.41
CA PRO A 260 -0.59 -11.81 13.10
C PRO A 260 -1.81 -11.85 12.19
N ALA A 261 -2.01 -10.84 11.34
CA ALA A 261 -3.14 -10.76 10.41
C ALA A 261 -3.32 -12.08 9.61
N CYS A 262 -2.19 -12.70 9.36
CA CYS A 262 -1.93 -14.04 8.88
C CYS A 262 -2.71 -15.15 9.61
N LEU A 263 -2.80 -15.14 10.94
CA LEU A 263 -3.61 -16.09 11.72
C LEU A 263 -5.12 -15.88 11.56
N GLN A 264 -5.59 -14.69 11.16
CA GLN A 264 -6.99 -14.49 10.78
C GLN A 264 -7.25 -14.89 9.33
N VAL A 265 -6.28 -14.67 8.45
CA VAL A 265 -6.26 -15.33 7.13
C VAL A 265 -6.27 -16.85 7.29
N ASN A 266 -5.65 -17.41 8.32
CA ASN A 266 -5.72 -18.86 8.61
C ASN A 266 -7.12 -19.29 8.99
N LYS A 267 -7.84 -18.51 9.81
CA LYS A 267 -9.27 -18.77 10.04
C LYS A 267 -10.09 -18.67 8.75
N TRP A 268 -9.69 -17.82 7.81
CA TRP A 268 -10.27 -17.66 6.48
C TRP A 268 -10.08 -18.92 5.62
N THR A 269 -8.84 -19.42 5.49
CA THR A 269 -8.53 -20.65 4.74
C THR A 269 -9.07 -21.92 5.42
N ASP A 270 -9.07 -21.96 6.76
CA ASP A 270 -9.60 -23.10 7.54
C ASP A 270 -11.14 -23.23 7.39
N VAL A 271 -11.86 -22.12 7.16
CA VAL A 271 -13.30 -22.14 6.87
C VAL A 271 -13.56 -22.73 5.48
N GLU A 272 -12.76 -22.35 4.47
CA GLU A 272 -12.87 -22.93 3.12
C GLU A 272 -12.47 -24.41 3.07
N GLU A 273 -11.40 -24.83 3.76
CA GLU A 273 -10.99 -26.24 3.82
C GLU A 273 -12.04 -27.13 4.52
N LYS A 274 -12.59 -26.68 5.65
CA LYS A 274 -13.62 -27.43 6.39
C LYS A 274 -14.94 -27.51 5.61
N GLU A 275 -15.31 -26.51 4.83
CA GLU A 275 -16.49 -26.55 3.97
C GLU A 275 -16.25 -27.38 2.70
N GLY A 276 -15.05 -27.32 2.11
CA GLY A 276 -14.63 -28.17 0.99
C GLY A 276 -14.62 -29.66 1.34
N GLU A 277 -14.19 -30.03 2.54
CA GLU A 277 -14.29 -31.41 3.05
C GLU A 277 -15.75 -31.85 3.31
N ARG A 278 -16.61 -30.94 3.81
CA ARG A 278 -18.05 -31.22 4.00
C ARG A 278 -18.78 -31.41 2.66
N GLY A 279 -18.44 -30.60 1.65
CA GLY A 279 -18.95 -30.74 0.28
C GLY A 279 -18.51 -32.04 -0.39
N ARG A 280 -17.23 -32.44 -0.23
CA ARG A 280 -16.74 -33.73 -0.74
C ARG A 280 -17.36 -34.94 -0.02
N LYS A 281 -17.62 -34.84 1.29
CA LYS A 281 -18.33 -35.89 2.06
C LYS A 281 -19.82 -36.00 1.72
N SER A 282 -20.48 -34.90 1.35
CA SER A 282 -21.89 -34.93 0.92
C SER A 282 -22.06 -35.52 -0.48
N ASN A 283 -21.11 -35.27 -1.40
CA ASN A 283 -21.12 -35.88 -2.74
C ASN A 283 -20.83 -37.39 -2.69
N ARG A 284 -19.87 -37.85 -1.87
CA ARG A 284 -19.62 -39.30 -1.69
C ARG A 284 -20.80 -40.06 -1.10
N LYS A 285 -21.65 -39.42 -0.29
CA LYS A 285 -22.89 -40.03 0.23
C LYS A 285 -24.02 -40.10 -0.81
N ARG A 286 -23.98 -39.27 -1.86
CA ARG A 286 -24.98 -39.31 -2.96
C ARG A 286 -24.63 -40.34 -4.03
N GLU A 287 -23.34 -40.62 -4.24
CA GLU A 287 -22.88 -41.60 -5.25
C GLU A 287 -22.82 -43.05 -4.73
N GLY A 288 -22.85 -43.27 -3.41
CA GLY A 288 -22.81 -44.61 -2.79
C GLY A 288 -24.18 -45.23 -2.49
N GLY A 289 -25.27 -44.66 -3.00
CA GLY A 289 -26.64 -45.13 -2.78
C GLY A 289 -27.28 -45.61 -4.09
N HIS A 290 -26.79 -46.73 -4.62
CA HIS A 290 -27.48 -47.57 -5.60
C HIS A 290 -27.33 -49.03 -5.18
#